data_AF-W1W7X1-F1
#
_entry.id   AF-W1W7X1-F1
#
_cell.length_a   1.000
_cell.length_b   1.000
_cell.length_c   1.000
_cell.angle_alpha   90.00
_cell.angle_beta   90.00
_cell.angle_gamma   90.00
#
_symmetry.space_group_name_H-M   'P 1'
#
loop_
_entity.id
_entity.type
_entity.pdbx_description
1 polymer ?
#
loop_
_entity_poly.entity_id
_entity_poly.type
_entity_poly.pdbx_seq_one_letter_code
_entity_poly.pdbx_strand_id
1 'polypeptide(L)'
;MSVFEIILISIGLAMDAFGVSIGKGLSMPVSENGRKVTLAFLFGLFQFLMPVMGWLIGRQFIDVISEWDHWIIFGLLGYLGVAMIREGLSDDDEDDDKQFLGAWEM
;
A
#
# COMPACT_ATOMS: atom_id res chain seq x y z
N MET A 1 -24.30 -2.55 -0.51
CA MET A 1 -23.57 -1.77 0.50
C MET A 1 -24.33 -1.80 1.81
N SER A 2 -24.26 -2.93 2.50
CA SER A 2 -24.65 -3.03 3.91
C SER A 2 -23.63 -2.27 4.77
N VAL A 3 -24.04 -1.72 5.91
CA VAL A 3 -23.12 -1.09 6.88
C VAL A 3 -21.98 -2.04 7.25
N PHE A 4 -22.25 -3.35 7.26
CA PHE A 4 -21.27 -4.40 7.51
C PHE A 4 -20.15 -4.45 6.44
N GLU A 5 -20.49 -4.29 5.15
CA GLU A 5 -19.50 -4.28 4.06
C GLU A 5 -18.58 -3.05 4.15
N ILE A 6 -19.16 -1.89 4.49
CA ILE A 6 -18.40 -0.65 4.68
C ILE A 6 -17.42 -0.78 5.85
N ILE A 7 -17.84 -1.39 6.96
CA ILE A 7 -16.97 -1.65 8.11
C ILE A 7 -15.83 -2.59 7.72
N LEU A 8 -16.12 -3.69 7.02
CA LEU A 8 -15.08 -4.63 6.57
C LEU A 8 -14.05 -3.98 5.65
N ILE A 9 -14.49 -3.19 4.67
CA ILE A 9 -13.59 -2.47 3.76
C ILE A 9 -12.74 -1.45 4.54
N SER A 10 -13.34 -0.73 5.49
CA SER A 10 -12.64 0.25 6.31
C SER A 10 -11.56 -0.38 7.18
N ILE A 11 -11.85 -1.55 7.77
CA ILE A 11 -10.87 -2.32 8.56
C ILE A 11 -9.74 -2.84 7.66
N GLY A 12 -10.05 -3.36 6.47
CA GLY A 12 -9.04 -3.79 5.50
C GLY A 12 -8.12 -2.65 5.08
N LEU A 13 -8.69 -1.48 4.77
CA LEU A 13 -7.94 -0.27 4.41
C LEU A 13 -7.03 0.21 5.56
N ALA A 14 -7.51 0.10 6.81
CA ALA A 14 -6.74 0.46 8.00
C ALA A 14 -5.57 -0.51 8.28
N MET A 15 -5.75 -1.81 7.98
CA MET A 15 -4.73 -2.84 8.19
C MET A 15 -3.46 -2.58 7.37
N ASP A 16 -3.59 -2.04 6.16
CA ASP A 16 -2.48 -1.69 5.28
C ASP A 16 -1.61 -0.55 5.87
N ALA A 17 -2.23 0.53 6.33
CA ALA A 17 -1.53 1.62 7.02
C ALA A 17 -0.94 1.20 8.37
N PHE A 18 -1.61 0.29 9.08
CA PHE A 18 -1.14 -0.27 10.35
C PHE A 18 0.12 -1.12 10.16
N GLY A 19 0.17 -1.96 9.12
CA GLY A 19 1.34 -2.77 8.80
C GLY A 19 2.59 -1.92 8.56
N VAL A 20 2.46 -0.83 7.79
CA VAL A 20 3.58 0.11 7.55
C VAL A 20 4.01 0.84 8.82
N SER A 21 3.06 1.23 9.67
CA SER A 21 3.36 1.89 10.95
C SER A 21 4.15 0.98 11.90
N ILE A 22 3.78 -0.30 11.99
CA ILE A 22 4.51 -1.29 12.80
C ILE A 22 5.88 -1.60 12.19
N GLY A 23 5.94 -1.91 10.88
CA GLY A 23 7.20 -2.29 10.23
C GLY A 23 8.26 -1.18 10.31
N LYS A 24 7.87 0.07 10.03
CA LYS A 24 8.80 1.21 10.14
C LYS A 24 9.00 1.71 11.57
N GLY A 25 8.03 1.45 12.45
CA GLY A 25 8.11 1.75 13.87
C GLY A 25 9.15 0.89 14.59
N LEU A 26 9.32 -0.37 14.17
CA LEU A 26 10.23 -1.34 14.80
C LEU A 26 11.63 -1.38 14.17
N SER A 27 11.77 -1.18 12.85
CA SER A 27 13.05 -1.42 12.15
C SER A 27 14.01 -0.23 12.02
N MET A 28 13.62 1.02 12.36
CA MET A 28 14.52 2.17 12.13
C MET A 28 15.21 2.71 13.40
N PRO A 29 16.54 2.92 13.39
CA PRO A 29 17.27 3.56 14.49
C PRO A 29 16.89 5.05 14.66
N VAL A 30 17.09 5.56 15.88
CA VAL A 30 16.54 6.82 16.42
C VAL A 30 17.06 8.11 15.74
N SER A 31 17.98 8.02 14.78
CA SER A 31 18.71 9.21 14.26
C SER A 31 18.02 9.95 13.10
N GLU A 32 16.98 9.39 12.48
CA GLU A 32 16.23 10.04 11.37
C GLU A 32 14.71 10.07 11.60
N ASN A 33 14.26 10.66 12.71
CA ASN A 33 12.82 10.79 13.00
C ASN A 33 12.03 11.54 11.91
N GLY A 34 12.67 12.40 11.12
CA GLY A 34 12.02 13.15 10.02
C GLY A 34 11.55 12.25 8.88
N ARG A 35 12.39 11.33 8.40
CA ARG A 35 12.05 10.42 7.29
C ARG A 35 10.89 9.50 7.64
N LYS A 36 10.81 9.01 8.89
CA LYS A 36 9.70 8.17 9.37
C LYS A 36 8.35 8.85 9.23
N VAL A 37 8.26 10.10 9.68
CA VAL A 37 7.02 10.88 9.65
C VAL A 37 6.65 11.21 8.21
N THR A 38 7.61 11.62 7.39
CA THR A 38 7.38 11.88 5.97
C THR A 38 6.87 10.64 5.26
N LEU A 39 7.44 9.46 5.53
CA LEU A 39 7.02 8.23 4.86
C LEU A 39 5.65 7.71 5.32
N ALA A 40 5.36 7.79 6.62
CA ALA A 40 4.02 7.49 7.14
C ALA A 40 2.96 8.47 6.59
N PHE A 41 3.32 9.75 6.48
CA PHE A 41 2.46 10.78 5.91
C PHE A 41 2.21 10.55 4.41
N LEU A 42 3.26 10.26 3.63
CA LEU A 42 3.11 9.91 2.21
C LEU A 42 2.25 8.65 2.06
N PHE A 43 2.49 7.60 2.85
CA PHE A 43 1.70 6.37 2.77
C PHE A 43 0.21 6.62 3.07
N GLY A 44 -0.10 7.39 4.11
CA GLY A 44 -1.48 7.79 4.41
C GLY A 44 -2.12 8.64 3.32
N LEU A 45 -1.36 9.57 2.73
CA LEU A 45 -1.83 10.40 1.62
C LEU A 45 -2.14 9.56 0.38
N PHE A 46 -1.26 8.63 0.01
CA PHE A 46 -1.48 7.71 -1.10
C PHE A 46 -2.61 6.72 -0.81
N GLN A 47 -2.77 6.26 0.43
CA GLN A 47 -3.87 5.37 0.85
C GLN A 47 -5.24 6.05 0.76
N PHE A 48 -5.30 7.36 0.94
CA PHE A 48 -6.52 8.14 0.67
C PHE A 48 -6.72 8.42 -0.82
N LEU A 49 -5.63 8.74 -1.54
CA LEU A 49 -5.70 9.11 -2.94
C LEU A 49 -6.05 7.93 -3.85
N MET A 50 -5.56 6.72 -3.56
CA MET A 50 -5.79 5.53 -4.37
C MET A 50 -7.29 5.17 -4.47
N PRO A 51 -8.06 5.03 -3.37
CA PRO A 51 -9.51 4.80 -3.43
C PRO A 51 -10.27 5.91 -4.17
N VAL A 52 -9.85 7.16 -4.01
CA VAL A 52 -10.47 8.31 -4.71
C VAL A 52 -10.26 8.21 -6.22
N MET A 53 -9.03 7.91 -6.65
CA MET A 53 -8.70 7.70 -8.06
C MET A 53 -9.38 6.45 -8.63
N GLY A 54 -9.43 5.37 -7.87
CA GLY A 54 -10.14 4.14 -8.23
C GLY A 54 -11.63 4.36 -8.40
N TRP A 55 -12.26 5.20 -7.56
CA TRP A 55 -13.67 5.56 -7.69
C TRP A 55 -13.92 6.42 -8.94
N LEU A 56 -13.06 7.40 -9.22
CA LEU A 56 -13.15 8.26 -10.41
C LEU A 56 -13.02 7.45 -11.71
N ILE A 57 -12.00 6.60 -11.80
CA ILE A 57 -11.73 5.78 -12.99
C ILE A 57 -12.76 4.66 -13.09
N GLY A 58 -13.06 3.96 -12.00
CA GLY A 58 -13.99 2.83 -11.99
C GLY A 58 -15.39 3.18 -12.46
N ARG A 59 -15.87 4.39 -12.16
CA ARG A 59 -17.18 4.88 -12.63
C ARG A 59 -17.32 4.93 -14.16
N GLN A 60 -16.21 5.06 -14.88
CA GLN A 60 -16.20 5.21 -16.33
C GLN A 60 -16.03 3.87 -17.07
N PHE A 61 -15.52 2.84 -16.38
CA PHE A 61 -15.22 1.53 -16.95
C PHE A 61 -16.15 0.41 -16.46
N ILE A 62 -17.04 0.69 -15.51
CA ILE A 62 -18.00 -0.28 -14.94
C ILE A 62 -18.86 -0.95 -16.03
N ASP A 63 -19.31 -0.22 -17.04
CA ASP A 63 -20.23 -0.75 -18.06
C ASP A 63 -19.59 -1.80 -19.00
N VAL A 64 -18.26 -1.81 -19.13
CA VAL A 64 -17.55 -2.74 -20.03
C VAL A 64 -16.98 -3.95 -19.28
N ILE A 65 -16.71 -3.80 -17.98
CA ILE A 65 -15.95 -4.77 -17.19
C ILE A 65 -16.85 -5.58 -16.25
N SER A 66 -18.12 -5.20 -16.04
CA SER A 66 -19.04 -5.82 -15.07
C SER A 66 -19.19 -7.35 -15.15
N GLU A 67 -18.90 -7.99 -16.28
CA GLU A 67 -18.98 -9.45 -16.41
C GLU A 67 -17.65 -10.15 -16.10
N TRP A 68 -16.53 -9.43 -16.25
CA TRP A 68 -15.17 -9.93 -16.06
C TRP A 68 -14.49 -9.39 -14.79
N ASP A 69 -15.08 -8.39 -14.12
CA ASP A 69 -14.49 -7.73 -12.95
C ASP A 69 -14.11 -8.74 -11.87
N HIS A 70 -14.95 -9.76 -11.65
CA HIS A 70 -14.76 -10.69 -10.55
C HIS A 70 -13.52 -11.56 -10.77
N TRP A 71 -13.32 -12.03 -12.00
CA TRP A 71 -12.15 -12.82 -12.39
C TRP A 71 -10.87 -11.99 -12.41
N ILE A 72 -10.98 -10.73 -12.87
CA ILE A 72 -9.85 -9.79 -12.90
C ILE A 72 -9.39 -9.43 -11.48
N ILE A 73 -10.33 -9.06 -10.60
CA ILE A 73 -10.08 -8.73 -9.20
C ILE A 73 -9.48 -9.92 -8.47
N PHE A 74 -10.01 -11.13 -8.69
CA PHE A 74 -9.48 -12.36 -8.10
C PHE A 74 -8.03 -12.65 -8.53
N GLY A 75 -7.72 -12.52 -9.82
CA GLY A 75 -6.35 -12.70 -10.33
C GLY A 75 -5.38 -11.65 -9.78
N LEU A 76 -5.80 -10.38 -9.75
CA LEU A 76 -4.98 -9.27 -9.28
C LEU A 76 -4.69 -9.38 -7.77
N LEU A 77 -5.70 -9.69 -6.95
CA LEU A 77 -5.55 -9.90 -5.50
C LEU A 77 -4.69 -11.14 -5.20
N GLY A 78 -4.87 -12.22 -5.95
CA GLY A 78 -4.04 -13.42 -5.82
C GLY A 78 -2.56 -13.12 -6.10
N TYR A 79 -2.29 -12.41 -7.20
CA TYR A 79 -0.92 -11.99 -7.54
C TYR A 79 -0.32 -11.06 -6.49
N LEU A 80 -1.07 -10.02 -6.07
CA LEU A 80 -0.61 -9.06 -5.06
C LEU A 80 -0.34 -9.74 -3.71
N GLY A 81 -1.22 -10.63 -3.27
CA GLY A 81 -1.03 -11.39 -2.04
C GLY A 81 0.21 -12.28 -2.09
N VAL A 82 0.46 -12.97 -3.20
CA VAL A 82 1.68 -13.76 -3.40
C VAL A 82 2.92 -12.87 -3.43
N ALA A 83 2.87 -11.71 -4.09
CA ALA A 83 3.97 -10.77 -4.13
C ALA A 83 4.33 -10.25 -2.72
N MET A 84 3.32 -9.90 -1.90
CA MET A 84 3.53 -9.46 -0.51
C MET A 84 4.14 -10.55 0.37
N ILE A 85 3.69 -11.81 0.22
CA ILE A 85 4.28 -12.95 0.94
C ILE A 85 5.72 -13.19 0.50
N ARG A 86 6.01 -13.08 -0.81
CA ARG A 86 7.37 -13.26 -1.34
C ARG A 86 8.33 -12.19 -0.84
N GLU A 87 7.87 -10.94 -0.79
CA GLU A 87 8.63 -9.82 -0.27
C GLU A 87 8.87 -9.96 1.23
N GLY A 88 7.84 -10.28 2.02
CA GLY A 88 7.97 -10.46 3.47
C GLY A 88 8.77 -11.69 3.90
N LEU A 89 8.99 -12.66 3.00
CA LEU A 89 9.87 -13.81 3.21
C LEU A 89 11.28 -13.60 2.61
N SER A 90 11.46 -12.59 1.76
CA SER A 90 12.78 -12.18 1.27
C SER A 90 13.34 -11.18 2.26
N ASP A 91 14.08 -11.69 3.23
CA ASP A 91 14.77 -10.93 4.27
C ASP A 91 15.99 -10.19 3.68
N ASP A 92 15.78 -9.32 2.68
CA ASP A 92 16.78 -8.33 2.25
C ASP A 92 16.70 -7.14 3.22
N ASP A 93 17.14 -7.42 4.46
CA ASP A 93 17.76 -6.40 5.29
C ASP A 93 18.99 -5.85 4.54
N GLU A 94 19.10 -4.52 4.51
CA GLU A 94 20.23 -3.73 3.98
C GLU A 94 20.23 -3.46 2.46
N ASP A 95 19.78 -2.26 2.04
CA ASP A 95 20.57 -1.33 1.17
C ASP A 95 19.80 -0.14 0.55
N ASP A 96 18.51 0.07 0.84
CA ASP A 96 17.77 1.18 0.18
C ASP A 96 18.08 2.59 0.77
N ASP A 97 18.78 2.66 1.90
CA ASP A 97 19.21 3.93 2.50
C ASP A 97 20.46 4.54 1.84
N LYS A 98 21.21 3.77 1.02
CA LYS A 98 22.44 4.27 0.39
C LYS A 98 22.26 4.77 -1.04
N GLN A 99 21.18 4.41 -1.74
CA GLN A 99 21.02 4.79 -3.14
C GLN A 99 20.48 6.23 -3.31
N PHE A 100 19.69 6.74 -2.38
CA PHE A 100 19.12 8.10 -2.47
C PHE A 100 20.09 9.22 -2.08
N LEU A 101 21.10 8.95 -1.24
CA LEU A 101 22.11 9.95 -0.85
C LEU A 101 23.26 10.08 -1.87
N GLY A 102 23.58 9.02 -2.62
CA GLY A 102 24.61 9.06 -3.67
C GLY A 102 24.23 9.83 -4.94
N ALA A 103 22.94 10.10 -5.15
CA ALA A 103 22.45 10.84 -6.33
C ALA A 103 22.54 12.38 -6.18
N TRP A 104 22.83 12.89 -4.98
CA TRP A 104 22.95 14.33 -4.69
C TRP A 104 24.38 14.78 -4.37
N GLU A 105 25.36 13.87 -4.39
CA GLU A 105 26.79 14.17 -4.18
C GLU A 105 27.63 14.14 -5.47
N MET A 106 26.99 14.08 -6.65
CA MET A 106 27.64 14.22 -7.96
C MET A 106 27.16 15.45 -8.73
#